data_AF-M8BRV3-F1
#
_entry.id   AF-M8BRV3-F1
#
_cell.length_a   1.000
_cell.length_b   1.000
_cell.length_c   1.000
_cell.angle_alpha   90.00
_cell.angle_beta   90.00
_cell.angle_gamma   90.00
#
_symmetry.space_group_name_H-M   'P 1'
#
loop_
_entity.id
_entity.type
_entity.pdbx_description
1 polymer ?
#
loop_
_entity_poly.entity_id
_entity_poly.type
_entity_poly.pdbx_seq_one_letter_code
_entity_poly.pdbx_strand_id
1 'polypeptide(L)'
;MNRHSPVDLGRGFGFAEVELYGDVVLRFVSHPDGTDVPFLPGFEGVSNPGAVDYGLTRFDHVVGNVPELASAAAYVAGFTGFHEFAEFTTEDVGTAESGLNSMVLANNSEGVLLPLNEPVHGTKRRSQIQTFLEHHGGPGVQHIAVASSDVLRTLREMRARSAMGGFDFLPPPLPKYYEGVRRIAGDVLSEAQIKECQELGVLVDRDDQGVLLQIFTKPVGDSDLRFGPLINSGCIFALLRVLPNLTASAIMFRPTLFLEMIQRIGCMEKDERGEEYQKGGCGGFGKGNFSELFKSIEDYEKSLEAKQSAAVQGS
;
A
#
# COMPACT_ATOMS: atom_id res chain seq x y z
N MET A 1 2.13 -26.60 -2.73
CA MET A 1 3.24 -26.39 -3.67
C MET A 1 2.93 -26.97 -5.04
N ASN A 2 1.99 -26.34 -5.72
CA ASN A 2 1.97 -26.36 -7.17
C ASN A 2 3.14 -25.51 -7.66
N ARG A 3 4.26 -26.15 -8.00
CA ARG A 3 5.42 -25.48 -8.61
C ARG A 3 5.25 -25.56 -10.11
N HIS A 4 4.97 -24.44 -10.77
CA HIS A 4 5.07 -24.38 -12.22
C HIS A 4 6.55 -24.26 -12.58
N SER A 5 7.03 -25.16 -13.45
CA SER A 5 8.39 -25.06 -14.00
C SER A 5 8.56 -23.69 -14.68
N PRO A 6 9.77 -23.10 -14.63
CA PRO A 6 10.03 -21.86 -15.34
C PRO A 6 9.65 -21.98 -16.82
N VAL A 7 8.93 -20.97 -17.31
CA VAL A 7 8.45 -20.87 -18.69
C VAL A 7 9.33 -19.86 -19.43
N ASP A 8 9.84 -20.26 -20.59
CA ASP A 8 10.47 -19.35 -21.54
C ASP A 8 9.36 -18.67 -22.37
N LEU A 9 9.25 -17.34 -22.24
CA LEU A 9 8.29 -16.53 -22.98
C LEU A 9 8.85 -16.07 -24.34
N GLY A 10 10.06 -16.49 -24.69
CA GLY A 10 10.79 -16.07 -25.89
C GLY A 10 11.58 -14.78 -25.67
N ARG A 11 12.50 -14.48 -26.59
CA ARG A 11 13.40 -13.29 -26.52
C ARG A 11 14.25 -13.22 -25.25
N GLY A 12 14.52 -14.37 -24.61
CA GLY A 12 15.26 -14.45 -23.35
C GLY A 12 14.45 -14.12 -22.10
N PHE A 13 13.11 -14.01 -22.20
CA PHE A 13 12.25 -13.80 -21.03
C PHE A 13 12.00 -15.11 -20.29
N GLY A 14 12.39 -15.16 -19.02
CA GLY A 14 12.02 -16.24 -18.10
C GLY A 14 10.87 -15.82 -17.18
N PHE A 15 9.96 -16.75 -16.90
CA PHE A 15 8.77 -16.54 -16.07
C PHE A 15 8.57 -17.72 -15.11
N ALA A 16 8.29 -17.47 -13.83
CA ALA A 16 7.91 -18.51 -12.88
C ALA A 16 7.03 -17.96 -11.76
N GLU A 17 6.25 -18.84 -11.12
CA GLU A 17 5.37 -18.48 -10.01
C GLU A 17 5.49 -19.47 -8.86
N VAL A 18 5.41 -18.96 -7.65
CA VAL A 18 5.31 -19.74 -6.42
C VAL A 18 4.22 -19.17 -5.52
N GLU A 19 3.56 -20.05 -4.76
CA GLU A 19 2.60 -19.67 -3.72
C GLU A 19 3.30 -18.75 -2.70
N LEU A 20 2.74 -17.57 -2.43
CA LEU A 20 3.26 -16.61 -1.46
C LEU A 20 2.51 -16.69 -0.13
N TYR A 21 1.21 -16.35 -0.12
CA TYR A 21 0.28 -16.58 0.99
C TYR A 21 -1.17 -16.58 0.45
N GLY A 22 -2.04 -17.42 1.01
CA GLY A 22 -3.40 -17.58 0.50
C GLY A 22 -3.40 -18.04 -0.96
N ASP A 23 -4.07 -17.28 -1.82
CA ASP A 23 -4.12 -17.45 -3.28
C ASP A 23 -3.16 -16.49 -4.04
N VAL A 24 -2.37 -15.69 -3.31
CA VAL A 24 -1.40 -14.77 -3.88
C VAL A 24 -0.14 -15.53 -4.31
N VAL A 25 0.36 -15.22 -5.50
CA VAL A 25 1.62 -15.76 -6.03
C VAL A 25 2.72 -14.71 -6.05
N LEU A 26 3.94 -15.14 -5.75
CA LEU A 26 5.15 -14.38 -6.05
C LEU A 26 5.61 -14.78 -7.45
N ARG A 27 5.63 -13.82 -8.35
CA ARG A 27 6.00 -14.01 -9.75
C ARG A 27 7.42 -13.51 -10.00
N PHE A 28 8.26 -14.39 -10.53
CA PHE A 28 9.60 -14.07 -10.99
C PHE A 28 9.59 -13.80 -12.50
N VAL A 29 10.17 -12.67 -12.90
CA VAL A 29 10.36 -12.30 -14.30
C VAL A 29 11.83 -11.94 -14.49
N SER A 30 12.46 -12.49 -15.53
CA SER A 30 13.84 -12.17 -15.90
C SER A 30 13.93 -11.93 -17.40
N HIS A 31 14.81 -11.04 -17.84
CA HIS A 31 15.08 -10.76 -19.25
C HIS A 31 16.48 -10.15 -19.42
N PRO A 32 17.04 -10.13 -20.64
CA PRO A 32 18.30 -9.45 -20.91
C PRO A 32 18.17 -7.92 -20.76
N ASP A 33 19.22 -7.26 -20.28
CA ASP A 33 19.29 -5.79 -20.25
C ASP A 33 19.20 -5.19 -21.66
N GLY A 34 18.60 -3.99 -21.77
CA GLY A 34 18.44 -3.30 -23.06
C GLY A 34 17.38 -3.90 -23.98
N THR A 35 16.53 -4.80 -23.46
CA THR A 35 15.44 -5.38 -24.24
C THR A 35 14.31 -4.35 -24.45
N ASP A 36 14.04 -4.03 -25.72
CA ASP A 36 12.95 -3.13 -26.11
C ASP A 36 11.64 -3.91 -26.28
N VAL A 37 10.97 -4.17 -25.17
CA VAL A 37 9.57 -4.67 -25.16
C VAL A 37 8.72 -3.76 -24.27
N PRO A 38 7.44 -3.55 -24.62
CA PRO A 38 6.57 -2.67 -23.84
C PRO A 38 6.23 -3.23 -22.46
N PHE A 39 6.19 -4.55 -22.29
CA PHE A 39 5.94 -5.22 -21.01
C PHE A 39 6.48 -6.65 -21.01
N LEU A 40 5.75 -7.60 -21.60
CA LEU A 40 6.14 -9.00 -21.79
C LEU A 40 5.93 -9.41 -23.25
N PRO A 41 6.62 -10.44 -23.76
CA PRO A 41 6.36 -10.99 -25.08
C PRO A 41 4.86 -11.29 -25.29
N GLY A 42 4.32 -10.83 -26.42
CA GLY A 42 2.90 -10.97 -26.76
C GLY A 42 2.01 -9.80 -26.33
N PHE A 43 2.52 -8.82 -25.57
CA PHE A 43 1.81 -7.57 -25.30
C PHE A 43 2.13 -6.51 -26.34
N GLU A 44 1.10 -5.78 -26.77
CA GLU A 44 1.23 -4.65 -27.68
C GLU A 44 1.36 -3.35 -26.88
N GLY A 45 2.32 -2.51 -27.26
CA GLY A 45 2.49 -1.19 -26.67
C GLY A 45 1.32 -0.28 -27.04
N VAL A 46 0.74 0.38 -26.04
CA VAL A 46 -0.34 1.36 -26.25
C VAL A 46 0.21 2.76 -26.13
N SER A 47 0.18 3.52 -27.22
CA SER A 47 0.52 4.95 -27.18
C SER A 47 -0.69 5.73 -26.68
N ASN A 48 -0.47 6.60 -25.70
CA ASN A 48 -1.46 7.59 -25.29
C ASN A 48 -0.82 9.00 -25.21
N PRO A 49 -0.74 9.71 -26.35
CA PRO A 49 -0.11 11.02 -26.43
C PRO A 49 -0.78 12.10 -25.56
N GLY A 50 -2.04 11.88 -25.16
CA GLY A 50 -2.80 12.77 -24.28
C GLY A 50 -2.84 12.31 -22.82
N ALA A 51 -2.09 11.26 -22.44
CA ALA A 51 -2.03 10.79 -21.06
C ALA A 51 -1.42 11.88 -20.17
N VAL A 52 -2.06 12.14 -19.03
CA VAL A 52 -1.46 12.92 -17.95
C VAL A 52 -1.17 11.97 -16.81
N ASP A 53 0.11 11.85 -16.44
CA ASP A 53 0.52 11.19 -15.22
C ASP A 53 0.45 12.16 -14.02
N TYR A 54 0.10 11.64 -12.85
CA TYR A 54 -0.06 12.44 -11.63
C TYR A 54 1.21 12.51 -10.79
N GLY A 55 2.31 11.88 -11.21
CA GLY A 55 3.60 11.85 -10.52
C GLY A 55 3.87 10.57 -9.73
N LEU A 56 3.11 9.49 -9.95
CA LEU A 56 3.39 8.19 -9.32
C LEU A 56 4.54 7.51 -10.07
N THR A 57 5.55 7.05 -9.33
CA THR A 57 6.84 6.64 -9.93
C THR A 57 7.11 5.14 -9.81
N ARG A 58 6.97 4.57 -8.61
CA ARG A 58 7.31 3.17 -8.33
C ARG A 58 6.46 2.60 -7.19
N PHE A 59 6.41 1.28 -7.08
CA PHE A 59 6.00 0.63 -5.84
C PHE A 59 7.06 0.85 -4.77
N ASP A 60 6.63 1.15 -3.55
CA ASP A 60 7.51 1.23 -2.39
C ASP A 60 7.50 -0.07 -1.60
N HIS A 61 6.31 -0.56 -1.27
CA HIS A 61 6.12 -1.83 -0.57
C HIS A 61 4.70 -2.39 -0.83
N VAL A 62 4.54 -3.71 -0.62
CA VAL A 62 3.25 -4.41 -0.77
C VAL A 62 3.00 -5.25 0.46
N VAL A 63 1.88 -5.01 1.13
CA VAL A 63 1.59 -5.58 2.45
C VAL A 63 0.59 -6.72 2.37
N GLY A 64 0.94 -7.86 2.96
CA GLY A 64 0.08 -9.02 3.10
C GLY A 64 -0.50 -9.15 4.50
N ASN A 65 -1.75 -9.57 4.60
CA ASN A 65 -2.37 -9.99 5.86
C ASN A 65 -2.44 -11.51 5.92
N VAL A 66 -1.99 -12.08 7.04
CA VAL A 66 -1.97 -13.52 7.30
C VAL A 66 -2.55 -13.82 8.69
N PRO A 67 -3.10 -15.03 8.92
CA PRO A 67 -3.57 -15.43 10.24
C PRO A 67 -2.45 -15.56 11.28
N GLU A 68 -1.27 -16.04 10.85
CA GLU A 68 -0.11 -16.29 11.71
C GLU A 68 1.14 -15.77 11.02
N LEU A 69 1.77 -14.75 11.61
CA LEU A 69 2.92 -14.03 11.05
C LEU A 69 4.15 -14.92 11.01
N ALA A 70 4.48 -15.57 12.13
CA ALA A 70 5.72 -16.33 12.27
C ALA A 70 5.86 -17.45 11.21
N SER A 71 4.77 -18.15 10.91
CA SER A 71 4.78 -19.25 9.93
C SER A 71 4.88 -18.72 8.50
N ALA A 72 4.14 -17.66 8.16
CA ALA A 72 4.21 -17.02 6.84
C ALA A 72 5.58 -16.37 6.59
N ALA A 73 6.09 -15.64 7.58
CA ALA A 73 7.41 -15.04 7.59
C ALA A 73 8.51 -16.08 7.33
N ALA A 74 8.54 -17.16 8.13
CA ALA A 74 9.52 -18.22 7.99
C ALA A 74 9.43 -18.93 6.64
N TYR A 75 8.21 -19.10 6.11
CA TYR A 75 8.00 -19.65 4.78
C TYR A 75 8.62 -18.75 3.70
N VAL A 76 8.22 -17.47 3.66
CA VAL A 76 8.68 -16.53 2.63
C VAL A 76 10.18 -16.30 2.72
N ALA A 77 10.71 -16.00 3.91
CA ALA A 77 12.14 -15.83 4.13
C ALA A 77 12.92 -17.11 3.81
N GLY A 78 12.39 -18.29 4.14
CA GLY A 78 13.03 -19.57 3.92
C GLY A 78 13.28 -19.91 2.45
N PHE A 79 12.35 -19.58 1.54
CA PHE A 79 12.55 -19.88 0.11
C PHE A 79 13.17 -18.74 -0.69
N THR A 80 12.99 -17.49 -0.26
CA THR A 80 13.56 -16.31 -0.95
C THR A 80 14.96 -15.95 -0.46
N GLY A 81 15.28 -16.26 0.79
CA GLY A 81 16.45 -15.73 1.49
C GLY A 81 16.32 -14.26 1.90
N PHE A 82 15.11 -13.68 1.83
CA PHE A 82 14.87 -12.30 2.30
C PHE A 82 15.15 -12.19 3.80
N HIS A 83 15.73 -11.06 4.21
CA HIS A 83 16.00 -10.76 5.62
C HIS A 83 14.90 -9.92 6.23
N GLU A 84 14.80 -9.97 7.55
CA GLU A 84 13.96 -9.07 8.32
C GLU A 84 14.57 -7.66 8.29
N PHE A 85 13.77 -6.69 7.85
CA PHE A 85 14.16 -5.29 7.73
C PHE A 85 13.65 -4.45 8.91
N ALA A 86 12.41 -4.68 9.33
CA ALA A 86 11.79 -3.99 10.46
C ALA A 86 10.66 -4.84 11.06
N GLU A 87 10.41 -4.68 12.35
CA GLU A 87 9.30 -5.30 13.08
C GLU A 87 8.50 -4.21 13.83
N PHE A 88 7.19 -4.40 13.89
CA PHE A 88 6.28 -3.57 14.66
C PHE A 88 5.36 -4.47 15.48
N THR A 89 5.43 -4.35 16.80
CA THR A 89 4.58 -5.10 17.70
C THR A 89 3.37 -4.27 18.14
N THR A 90 2.38 -4.90 18.76
CA THR A 90 1.25 -4.16 19.34
C THR A 90 1.62 -3.06 20.33
N GLU A 91 2.76 -3.18 21.01
CA GLU A 91 3.28 -2.15 21.92
C GLU A 91 3.73 -0.90 21.15
N ASP A 92 4.10 -1.08 19.89
CA ASP A 92 4.62 -0.06 18.99
C ASP A 92 3.55 0.63 18.15
N VAL A 93 2.54 -0.13 17.70
CA VAL A 93 1.56 0.33 16.69
C VAL A 93 0.10 0.12 17.06
N GLY A 94 -0.21 -0.49 18.22
CA GLY A 94 -1.57 -0.71 18.67
C GLY A 94 -2.28 0.56 19.14
N THR A 95 -3.60 0.59 19.02
CA THR A 95 -4.44 1.54 19.77
C THR A 95 -4.77 0.97 21.15
N ALA A 96 -5.37 1.78 22.02
CA ALA A 96 -5.91 1.30 23.29
C ALA A 96 -6.99 0.20 23.14
N GLU A 97 -7.47 -0.05 21.91
CA GLU A 97 -8.62 -0.91 21.62
C GLU A 97 -8.33 -2.00 20.57
N SER A 98 -7.34 -1.85 19.69
CA SER A 98 -6.98 -2.85 18.66
C SER A 98 -5.48 -2.87 18.35
N GLY A 99 -4.99 -3.95 17.75
CA GLY A 99 -3.57 -4.10 17.45
C GLY A 99 -3.27 -5.04 16.28
N LEU A 100 -2.03 -4.98 15.81
CA LEU A 100 -1.43 -5.92 14.88
C LEU A 100 0.04 -6.14 15.26
N ASN A 101 0.60 -7.26 14.83
CA ASN A 101 2.03 -7.42 14.70
C ASN A 101 2.37 -7.39 13.21
N SER A 102 3.47 -6.74 12.85
CA SER A 102 3.95 -6.60 11.47
C SER A 102 5.44 -6.89 11.39
N MET A 103 5.85 -7.56 10.33
CA MET A 103 7.27 -7.78 10.02
C MET A 103 7.51 -7.50 8.54
N VAL A 104 8.54 -6.72 8.25
CA VAL A 104 8.95 -6.35 6.89
C VAL A 104 10.06 -7.26 6.41
N LEU A 105 9.81 -8.00 5.34
CA LEU A 105 10.85 -8.75 4.63
C LEU A 105 11.43 -7.93 3.49
N ALA A 106 12.75 -7.98 3.31
CA ALA A 106 13.45 -7.25 2.26
C ALA A 106 14.43 -8.14 1.48
N ASN A 107 14.65 -7.78 0.22
CA ASN A 107 15.78 -8.32 -0.55
C ASN A 107 17.10 -7.67 -0.10
N ASN A 108 18.25 -8.20 -0.56
CA ASN A 108 19.58 -7.72 -0.14
C ASN A 108 19.82 -6.21 -0.34
N SER A 109 19.28 -5.62 -1.40
CA SER A 109 19.43 -4.19 -1.68
C SER A 109 18.35 -3.33 -1.02
N GLU A 110 17.43 -3.95 -0.29
CA GLU A 110 16.29 -3.31 0.38
C GLU A 110 15.39 -2.51 -0.58
N GLY A 111 15.41 -2.87 -1.87
CA GLY A 111 14.61 -2.25 -2.93
C GLY A 111 13.28 -2.95 -3.18
N VAL A 112 13.09 -4.16 -2.63
CA VAL A 112 11.83 -4.89 -2.62
C VAL A 112 11.45 -5.14 -1.17
N LEU A 113 10.30 -4.59 -0.76
CA LEU A 113 9.82 -4.63 0.61
C LEU A 113 8.44 -5.32 0.66
N LEU A 114 8.34 -6.39 1.44
CA LEU A 114 7.13 -7.20 1.62
C LEU A 114 6.75 -7.29 3.11
N PRO A 115 6.04 -6.30 3.67
CA PRO A 115 5.46 -6.40 4.99
C PRO A 115 4.37 -7.48 5.09
N LEU A 116 4.34 -8.17 6.22
CA LEU A 116 3.32 -9.15 6.60
C LEU A 116 2.72 -8.77 7.94
N ASN A 117 1.40 -8.81 8.07
CA ASN A 117 0.69 -8.52 9.31
C ASN A 117 -0.10 -9.74 9.82
N GLU A 118 -0.18 -9.87 11.14
CA GLU A 118 -1.14 -10.76 11.82
C GLU A 118 -2.07 -9.99 12.76
N PRO A 119 -3.29 -10.50 13.00
CA PRO A 119 -4.18 -9.94 14.01
C PRO A 119 -3.66 -10.25 15.41
N VAL A 120 -3.82 -9.29 16.34
CA VAL A 120 -3.73 -9.59 17.77
C VAL A 120 -5.11 -9.85 18.34
N HIS A 121 -5.24 -10.97 19.05
CA HIS A 121 -6.48 -11.41 19.68
C HIS A 121 -6.59 -10.90 21.12
N GLY A 122 -7.82 -10.87 21.65
CA GLY A 122 -8.08 -10.48 23.05
C GLY A 122 -8.10 -8.97 23.30
N THR A 123 -8.05 -8.14 22.27
CA THR A 123 -8.21 -6.68 22.34
C THR A 123 -9.68 -6.28 22.51
N LYS A 124 -9.94 -5.05 23.03
CA LYS A 124 -11.32 -4.57 23.30
C LYS A 124 -12.19 -4.47 22.06
N ARG A 125 -11.58 -4.11 20.93
CA ARG A 125 -12.17 -4.14 19.60
C ARG A 125 -11.46 -5.17 18.75
N ARG A 126 -12.17 -5.62 17.71
CA ARG A 126 -11.61 -6.52 16.72
C ARG A 126 -10.44 -5.85 15.99
N SER A 127 -9.35 -6.58 15.79
CA SER A 127 -8.24 -6.14 14.93
C SER A 127 -8.70 -5.92 13.49
N GLN A 128 -8.24 -4.83 12.87
CA GLN A 128 -8.47 -4.55 11.45
C GLN A 128 -7.95 -5.66 10.54
N ILE A 129 -6.90 -6.37 10.95
CA ILE A 129 -6.36 -7.52 10.22
C ILE A 129 -7.35 -8.68 10.24
N GLN A 130 -8.01 -8.93 11.39
CA GLN A 130 -9.05 -9.94 11.50
C GLN A 130 -10.29 -9.56 10.67
N THR A 131 -10.66 -8.27 10.65
CA THR A 131 -11.72 -7.76 9.76
C THR A 131 -11.40 -8.04 8.30
N PHE A 132 -10.16 -7.76 7.86
CA PHE A 132 -9.69 -8.08 6.52
C PHE A 132 -9.83 -9.57 6.22
N LEU A 133 -9.27 -10.46 7.06
CA LEU A 133 -9.24 -11.90 6.79
C LEU A 133 -10.65 -12.49 6.62
N GLU A 134 -11.62 -12.03 7.40
CA GLU A 134 -13.00 -12.51 7.30
C GLU A 134 -13.73 -12.00 6.06
N HIS A 135 -13.57 -10.72 5.68
CA HIS A 135 -14.23 -10.16 4.49
C HIS A 135 -13.55 -10.59 3.19
N HIS A 136 -12.23 -10.75 3.22
CA HIS A 136 -11.43 -11.26 2.11
C HIS A 136 -11.64 -12.77 1.91
N GLY A 137 -11.89 -13.51 3.00
CA GLY A 137 -12.04 -14.97 2.97
C GLY A 137 -10.72 -15.72 3.15
N GLY A 138 -9.72 -15.09 3.75
CA GLY A 138 -8.39 -15.67 3.99
C GLY A 138 -7.24 -14.67 3.81
N PRO A 139 -5.98 -15.15 3.80
CA PRO A 139 -4.81 -14.31 3.56
C PRO A 139 -4.87 -13.59 2.21
N GLY A 140 -4.25 -12.42 2.11
CA GLY A 140 -4.27 -11.63 0.88
C GLY A 140 -3.49 -10.32 0.98
N VAL A 141 -3.39 -9.59 -0.14
CA VAL A 141 -2.79 -8.25 -0.16
C VAL A 141 -3.75 -7.25 0.47
N GLN A 142 -3.29 -6.57 1.50
CA GLN A 142 -4.05 -5.52 2.19
C GLN A 142 -3.89 -4.17 1.50
N HIS A 143 -2.63 -3.76 1.27
CA HIS A 143 -2.37 -2.50 0.61
C HIS A 143 -1.09 -2.49 -0.20
N ILE A 144 -1.03 -1.53 -1.11
CA ILE A 144 0.09 -1.28 -2.00
C ILE A 144 0.48 0.18 -1.86
N ALA A 145 1.72 0.41 -1.45
CA ALA A 145 2.28 1.73 -1.36
C ALA A 145 2.94 2.13 -2.68
N VAL A 146 2.55 3.30 -3.18
CA VAL A 146 3.07 3.86 -4.44
C VAL A 146 3.75 5.18 -4.14
N ALA A 147 5.03 5.27 -4.49
CA ALA A 147 5.86 6.43 -4.24
C ALA A 147 5.65 7.52 -5.30
N SER A 148 5.58 8.77 -4.85
CA SER A 148 5.60 9.98 -5.66
C SER A 148 6.83 10.83 -5.33
N SER A 149 7.35 11.53 -6.33
CA SER A 149 8.38 12.57 -6.14
C SER A 149 7.79 13.90 -5.65
N ASP A 150 6.48 14.10 -5.81
CA ASP A 150 5.71 15.25 -5.32
C ASP A 150 4.30 14.78 -4.94
N VAL A 151 4.19 14.20 -3.75
CA VAL A 151 2.94 13.59 -3.29
C VAL A 151 1.83 14.62 -3.13
N LEU A 152 2.15 15.87 -2.78
CA LEU A 152 1.16 16.92 -2.62
C LEU A 152 0.49 17.27 -3.96
N ARG A 153 1.28 17.41 -5.04
CA ARG A 153 0.74 17.55 -6.39
C ARG A 153 -0.06 16.33 -6.81
N THR A 154 0.47 15.13 -6.59
CA THR A 154 -0.23 13.88 -6.93
C THR A 154 -1.60 13.81 -6.27
N LEU A 155 -1.68 14.15 -4.98
CA LEU A 155 -2.94 14.11 -4.22
C LEU A 155 -3.92 15.19 -4.66
N ARG A 156 -3.47 16.39 -5.03
CA ARG A 156 -4.36 17.41 -5.64
C ARG A 156 -5.03 16.86 -6.90
N GLU A 157 -4.26 16.21 -7.78
CA GLU A 157 -4.80 15.61 -9.00
C GLU A 157 -5.75 14.44 -8.69
N MET A 158 -5.37 13.54 -7.79
CA MET A 158 -6.23 12.40 -7.43
C MET A 158 -7.54 12.86 -6.78
N ARG A 159 -7.49 13.80 -5.82
CA ARG A 159 -8.68 14.33 -5.14
C ARG A 159 -9.61 15.10 -6.07
N ALA A 160 -9.07 15.81 -7.07
CA ALA A 160 -9.87 16.50 -8.08
C ALA A 160 -10.78 15.54 -8.88
N ARG A 161 -10.46 14.23 -8.88
CA ARG A 161 -11.20 13.20 -9.62
C ARG A 161 -12.08 12.31 -8.73
N SER A 162 -11.95 12.37 -7.40
CA SER A 162 -12.71 11.52 -6.46
C SER A 162 -14.22 11.60 -6.69
N ALA A 163 -14.78 12.80 -6.86
CA ALA A 163 -16.21 13.00 -7.08
C ALA A 163 -16.75 12.44 -8.42
N MET A 164 -15.87 12.11 -9.36
CA MET A 164 -16.20 11.63 -10.71
C MET A 164 -15.76 10.17 -10.93
N GLY A 165 -15.66 9.39 -9.87
CA GLY A 165 -15.29 7.97 -9.93
C GLY A 165 -13.79 7.70 -9.73
N GLY A 166 -13.03 8.67 -9.24
CA GLY A 166 -11.68 8.46 -8.74
C GLY A 166 -11.65 7.82 -7.33
N PHE A 167 -10.46 7.74 -6.74
CA PHE A 167 -10.29 7.19 -5.40
C PHE A 167 -10.68 8.19 -4.32
N ASP A 168 -11.35 7.70 -3.28
CA ASP A 168 -11.57 8.42 -2.04
C ASP A 168 -10.41 8.20 -1.07
N PHE A 169 -10.14 9.19 -0.22
CA PHE A 169 -9.12 9.11 0.83
C PHE A 169 -9.75 9.03 2.22
N LEU A 170 -8.99 8.50 3.18
CA LEU A 170 -9.35 8.59 4.59
C LEU A 170 -9.48 10.06 5.02
N PRO A 171 -10.34 10.34 6.03
CA PRO A 171 -10.51 11.70 6.53
C PRO A 171 -9.19 12.26 7.09
N PRO A 172 -8.95 13.58 6.97
CA PRO A 172 -7.77 14.20 7.54
C PRO A 172 -7.79 14.11 9.08
N PRO A 173 -6.62 13.96 9.74
CA PRO A 173 -6.52 14.07 11.20
C PRO A 173 -6.99 15.43 11.71
N LEU A 174 -7.22 15.50 13.02
CA LEU A 174 -7.57 16.76 13.69
C LEU A 174 -6.44 17.80 13.55
N PRO A 175 -6.74 19.11 13.52
CA PRO A 175 -5.72 20.17 13.42
C PRO A 175 -4.57 20.05 14.43
N LYS A 176 -4.85 19.55 15.64
CA LYS A 176 -3.86 19.31 16.70
C LYS A 176 -2.74 18.34 16.27
N TYR A 177 -3.04 17.37 15.41
CA TYR A 177 -2.02 16.46 14.86
C TYR A 177 -0.91 17.25 14.14
N TYR A 178 -1.30 18.25 13.33
CA TYR A 178 -0.37 19.08 12.57
C TYR A 178 0.42 20.06 13.43
N GLU A 179 -0.02 20.35 14.67
CA GLU A 179 0.85 21.04 15.65
C GLU A 179 2.01 20.14 16.09
N GLY A 180 1.78 18.83 16.20
CA GLY A 180 2.82 17.83 16.44
C GLY A 180 3.78 17.70 15.26
N VAL A 181 3.24 17.66 14.03
CA VAL A 181 4.04 17.63 12.78
C VAL A 181 5.02 18.79 12.72
N ARG A 182 4.60 20.01 13.08
CA ARG A 182 5.50 21.18 13.15
C ARG A 182 6.69 20.98 14.08
N ARG A 183 6.54 20.20 15.15
CA ARG A 183 7.61 19.94 16.11
C ARG A 183 8.60 18.90 15.59
N ILE A 184 8.12 17.88 14.87
CA ILE A 184 8.97 16.77 14.42
C ILE A 184 9.57 17.00 13.04
N ALA A 185 8.91 17.77 12.16
CA ALA A 185 9.32 17.93 10.76
C ALA A 185 9.38 19.39 10.29
N GLY A 186 9.26 20.38 11.19
CA GLY A 186 9.25 21.81 10.83
C GLY A 186 10.58 22.35 10.28
N ASP A 187 11.69 21.64 10.46
CA ASP A 187 13.00 21.90 9.86
C ASP A 187 13.13 21.33 8.43
N VAL A 188 12.25 20.41 8.03
CA VAL A 188 12.25 19.77 6.69
C VAL A 188 11.10 20.29 5.84
N LEU A 189 9.92 20.48 6.43
CA LEU A 189 8.72 20.97 5.77
C LEU A 189 8.45 22.42 6.15
N SER A 190 8.26 23.27 5.14
CA SER A 190 7.82 24.65 5.37
C SER A 190 6.39 24.70 5.91
N GLU A 191 6.03 25.80 6.59
CA GLU A 191 4.66 26.02 7.08
C GLU A 191 3.60 25.94 5.96
N ALA A 192 3.94 26.36 4.74
CA ALA A 192 3.06 26.23 3.59
C ALA A 192 2.82 24.75 3.23
N GLN A 193 3.86 23.91 3.25
CA GLN A 193 3.75 22.48 2.99
C GLN A 193 3.00 21.76 4.11
N ILE A 194 3.22 22.13 5.38
CA ILE A 194 2.47 21.54 6.51
C ILE A 194 0.98 21.88 6.40
N LYS A 195 0.66 23.11 5.99
CA LYS A 195 -0.73 23.51 5.74
C LYS A 195 -1.34 22.73 4.57
N GLU A 196 -0.60 22.53 3.48
CA GLU A 196 -1.05 21.70 2.36
C GLU A 196 -1.24 20.23 2.79
N CYS A 197 -0.35 19.69 3.63
CA CYS A 197 -0.52 18.36 4.24
C CYS A 197 -1.84 18.29 5.03
N GLN A 198 -2.17 19.32 5.80
CA GLN A 198 -3.43 19.40 6.55
C GLN A 198 -4.66 19.46 5.64
N GLU A 199 -4.62 20.27 4.58
CA GLU A 199 -5.71 20.39 3.62
C GLU A 199 -5.94 19.08 2.85
N LEU A 200 -4.86 18.36 2.53
CA LEU A 200 -4.90 17.10 1.80
C LEU A 200 -5.02 15.87 2.71
N GLY A 201 -4.96 16.02 4.04
CA GLY A 201 -5.03 14.91 5.00
C GLY A 201 -3.81 13.98 5.00
N VAL A 202 -2.63 14.50 4.63
CA VAL A 202 -1.37 13.76 4.62
C VAL A 202 -0.87 13.58 6.05
N LEU A 203 -0.48 12.35 6.38
CA LEU A 203 0.21 12.00 7.60
C LEU A 203 1.71 12.17 7.39
N VAL A 204 2.41 12.68 8.40
CA VAL A 204 3.85 12.94 8.37
C VAL A 204 4.49 12.21 9.53
N ASP A 205 5.41 11.30 9.22
CA ASP A 205 6.29 10.67 10.21
C ASP A 205 7.74 11.09 9.97
N ARG A 206 8.58 10.89 10.99
CA ARG A 206 10.02 11.11 10.90
C ARG A 206 10.76 10.09 11.73
N ASP A 207 11.83 9.54 11.14
CA ASP A 207 12.84 8.78 11.86
C ASP A 207 14.18 9.54 11.89
N ASP A 208 15.22 8.86 12.38
CA ASP A 208 16.57 9.44 12.49
C ASP A 208 17.23 9.72 11.12
N GLN A 209 16.70 9.16 10.03
CA GLN A 209 17.32 9.20 8.70
C GLN A 209 16.54 10.03 7.67
N GLY A 210 15.23 10.18 7.85
CA GLY A 210 14.36 10.84 6.87
C GLY A 210 12.94 11.12 7.36
N VAL A 211 12.17 11.76 6.47
CA VAL A 211 10.77 12.13 6.68
C VAL A 211 9.90 11.36 5.70
N LEU A 212 8.79 10.82 6.19
CA LEU A 212 7.81 10.07 5.42
C LEU A 212 6.49 10.84 5.38
N LEU A 213 6.05 11.20 4.17
CA LEU A 213 4.69 11.67 3.92
C LEU A 213 3.89 10.49 3.39
N GLN A 214 2.70 10.26 3.96
CA GLN A 214 1.84 9.14 3.56
C GLN A 214 0.36 9.49 3.66
N ILE A 215 -0.46 8.86 2.84
CA ILE A 215 -1.92 8.91 2.96
C ILE A 215 -2.55 7.64 2.37
N PHE A 216 -3.65 7.22 2.97
CA PHE A 216 -4.37 6.01 2.58
C PHE A 216 -5.68 6.34 1.87
N THR A 217 -5.97 5.58 0.83
CA THR A 217 -7.30 5.59 0.22
C THR A 217 -8.29 4.86 1.11
N LYS A 218 -9.59 5.10 0.89
CA LYS A 218 -10.60 4.11 1.28
C LYS A 218 -10.40 2.82 0.46
N PRO A 219 -11.04 1.70 0.82
CA PRO A 219 -10.99 0.47 0.04
C PRO A 219 -11.30 0.73 -1.45
N VAL A 220 -10.51 0.16 -2.35
CA VAL A 220 -10.60 0.38 -3.81
C VAL A 220 -11.55 -0.60 -4.52
N GLY A 221 -12.26 -1.45 -3.76
CA GLY A 221 -13.26 -2.41 -4.24
C GLY A 221 -14.62 -2.26 -3.54
N ASP A 222 -15.68 -2.79 -4.17
CA ASP A 222 -17.09 -2.83 -3.73
C ASP A 222 -17.85 -1.48 -3.59
N SER A 223 -17.32 -0.38 -4.13
CA SER A 223 -18.01 0.91 -4.24
C SER A 223 -18.41 1.22 -5.68
N ASP A 224 -19.47 0.61 -6.24
CA ASP A 224 -20.10 1.01 -7.52
C ASP A 224 -19.13 1.38 -8.66
N LEU A 225 -17.92 0.79 -8.68
CA LEU A 225 -16.90 1.07 -9.67
C LEU A 225 -17.30 0.31 -10.92
N ARG A 226 -18.14 0.94 -11.74
CA ARG A 226 -18.16 0.64 -13.16
C ARG A 226 -16.75 0.94 -13.65
N PHE A 227 -15.95 -0.10 -13.84
CA PHE A 227 -14.64 -0.03 -14.49
C PHE A 227 -14.83 0.45 -15.95
N GLY A 228 -15.06 1.76 -16.09
CA GLY A 228 -14.90 2.52 -17.32
C GLY A 228 -13.45 2.97 -17.49
N PRO A 229 -13.10 3.59 -18.62
CA PRO A 229 -11.72 3.72 -19.10
C PRO A 229 -10.97 4.85 -18.38
N LEU A 230 -10.63 4.67 -17.10
CA LEU A 230 -9.96 5.72 -16.29
C LEU A 230 -8.90 5.13 -15.34
N ILE A 231 -7.99 4.31 -15.87
CA ILE A 231 -6.66 4.11 -15.27
C ILE A 231 -5.67 4.07 -16.42
N ASN A 232 -5.04 5.22 -16.72
CA ASN A 232 -4.09 5.37 -17.82
C ASN A 232 -2.67 5.69 -17.31
N SER A 233 -2.32 5.08 -16.18
CA SER A 233 -0.93 4.93 -15.74
C SER A 233 -0.62 3.44 -15.78
N GLY A 234 0.26 3.04 -16.70
CA GLY A 234 0.57 1.63 -17.02
C GLY A 234 1.02 0.78 -15.83
N CYS A 235 1.47 1.39 -14.73
CA CYS A 235 1.92 0.69 -13.53
C CYS A 235 0.77 0.01 -12.74
N ILE A 236 -0.46 0.53 -12.79
CA ILE A 236 -1.60 0.01 -11.99
C ILE A 236 -2.34 -1.11 -12.74
N PHE A 237 -2.32 -1.09 -14.08
CA PHE A 237 -3.07 -2.05 -14.91
C PHE A 237 -2.47 -3.47 -14.90
N ALA A 238 -1.16 -3.61 -14.66
CA ALA A 238 -0.48 -4.90 -14.62
C ALA A 238 -0.79 -5.73 -13.36
N LEU A 239 -1.20 -5.07 -12.26
CA LEU A 239 -1.46 -5.73 -10.98
C LEU A 239 -2.92 -6.20 -10.83
N LEU A 240 -3.89 -5.47 -11.39
CA LEU A 240 -5.33 -5.73 -11.21
C LEU A 240 -5.90 -6.86 -12.09
N ARG A 241 -5.08 -7.50 -12.95
CA ARG A 241 -5.49 -8.68 -13.74
C ARG A 241 -5.20 -10.02 -13.04
N VAL A 242 -4.79 -9.99 -11.77
CA VAL A 242 -4.42 -11.18 -10.96
C VAL A 242 -5.61 -11.78 -10.18
N LEU A 243 -6.83 -11.24 -10.31
CA LEU A 243 -8.01 -11.78 -9.60
C LEU A 243 -8.98 -12.50 -10.56
N PRO A 244 -8.77 -13.77 -10.92
CA PRO A 244 -9.84 -14.58 -11.48
C PRO A 244 -10.71 -15.07 -10.32
N ASN A 245 -11.97 -14.61 -10.27
CA ASN A 245 -13.11 -15.09 -9.47
C ASN A 245 -13.63 -14.10 -8.40
N LEU A 246 -14.30 -13.03 -8.86
CA LEU A 246 -15.47 -12.55 -8.11
C LEU A 246 -16.73 -13.06 -8.80
N THR A 247 -17.26 -14.17 -8.30
CA THR A 247 -18.65 -14.55 -8.58
C THR A 247 -19.58 -13.55 -7.91
N ALA A 248 -20.48 -12.96 -8.70
CA ALA A 248 -21.51 -12.04 -8.25
C ALA A 248 -22.44 -12.70 -7.22
N SER A 249 -22.19 -12.48 -5.93
CA SER A 249 -23.20 -12.64 -4.89
C SER A 249 -22.83 -11.83 -3.65
N ALA A 250 -23.81 -11.06 -3.18
CA ALA A 250 -23.79 -10.10 -2.07
C ALA A 250 -22.96 -8.82 -2.30
N ILE A 251 -23.67 -7.76 -2.68
CA ILE A 251 -23.28 -6.36 -2.55
C ILE A 251 -23.09 -6.08 -1.05
N MET A 252 -21.87 -6.25 -0.57
CA MET A 252 -21.47 -5.87 0.77
C MET A 252 -20.07 -5.32 0.65
N PHE A 253 -19.90 -4.03 0.98
CA PHE A 253 -18.63 -3.31 0.97
C PHE A 253 -17.56 -4.15 1.66
N ARG A 254 -16.61 -4.76 0.93
CA ARG A 254 -15.53 -5.57 1.54
C ARG A 254 -14.31 -4.67 1.81
N PRO A 255 -14.06 -4.25 3.07
CA PRO A 255 -12.92 -3.40 3.42
C PRO A 255 -11.62 -4.21 3.37
N THR A 256 -11.13 -4.47 2.16
CA THR A 256 -9.99 -5.37 1.92
C THR A 256 -8.80 -4.60 1.37
N LEU A 257 -8.74 -4.42 0.05
CA LEU A 257 -7.63 -3.74 -0.62
C LEU A 257 -7.79 -2.22 -0.56
N PHE A 258 -6.76 -1.51 -0.12
CA PHE A 258 -6.63 -0.06 -0.26
C PHE A 258 -5.24 0.31 -0.78
N LEU A 259 -5.04 1.57 -1.17
CA LEU A 259 -3.76 2.06 -1.67
C LEU A 259 -3.17 3.09 -0.70
N GLU A 260 -1.85 3.14 -0.66
CA GLU A 260 -1.11 4.15 0.07
C GLU A 260 -0.31 4.99 -0.94
N MET A 261 -0.38 6.31 -0.82
CA MET A 261 0.44 7.23 -1.59
C MET A 261 1.49 7.81 -0.67
N ILE A 262 2.77 7.67 -1.04
CA ILE A 262 3.87 8.08 -0.16
C ILE A 262 4.90 8.96 -0.86
N GLN A 263 5.65 9.71 -0.06
CA GLN A 263 6.89 10.35 -0.45
C GLN A 263 7.89 10.25 0.69
N ARG A 264 9.10 9.79 0.37
CA ARG A 264 10.23 9.72 1.30
C ARG A 264 11.19 10.87 1.04
N ILE A 265 11.63 11.57 2.07
CA ILE A 265 12.56 12.70 2.01
C ILE A 265 13.79 12.37 2.86
N GLY A 266 14.97 12.39 2.26
CA GLY A 266 16.23 12.05 2.93
C GLY A 266 16.84 10.75 2.38
N CYS A 267 17.85 10.24 3.12
CA CYS A 267 18.59 9.01 2.80
C CYS A 267 19.12 8.93 1.36
N MET A 268 19.60 10.06 0.84
CA MET A 268 20.21 10.11 -0.49
C MET A 268 21.65 9.62 -0.38
N GLU A 269 21.96 8.56 -1.12
CA GLU A 269 23.29 7.97 -1.23
C GLU A 269 23.75 8.03 -2.69
N LYS A 270 25.05 7.84 -2.92
CA LYS A 270 25.63 7.75 -4.26
C LYS A 270 26.14 6.35 -4.48
N ASP A 271 25.81 5.78 -5.64
CA ASP A 271 26.38 4.50 -6.04
C ASP A 271 27.85 4.66 -6.48
N GLU A 272 28.51 3.55 -6.82
CA GLU A 272 29.90 3.54 -7.30
C GLU A 272 30.10 4.34 -8.60
N ARG A 273 29.02 4.67 -9.32
CA ARG A 273 29.02 5.43 -10.58
C ARG A 273 28.74 6.91 -10.33
N GLY A 274 28.42 7.30 -9.10
CA GLY A 274 28.09 8.66 -8.69
C GLY A 274 26.63 9.05 -8.89
N GLU A 275 25.77 8.11 -9.28
CA GLU A 275 24.33 8.34 -9.42
C GLU A 275 23.66 8.36 -8.05
N GLU A 276 22.82 9.36 -7.82
CA GLU A 276 22.09 9.51 -6.56
C GLU A 276 20.89 8.56 -6.52
N TYR A 277 20.82 7.75 -5.45
CA TYR A 277 19.66 6.92 -5.17
C TYR A 277 19.20 7.14 -3.73
N GLN A 278 17.92 6.86 -3.48
CA GLN A 278 17.35 6.91 -2.14
C GLN A 278 17.38 5.50 -1.53
N LYS A 279 17.94 5.37 -0.32
CA LYS A 279 17.93 4.10 0.41
C LYS A 279 16.48 3.61 0.66
N GLY A 280 16.25 2.32 0.48
CA GLY A 280 14.97 1.67 0.77
C GLY A 280 14.54 1.90 2.22
N GLY A 281 13.23 2.09 2.44
CA GLY A 281 12.67 2.28 3.78
C GLY A 281 13.00 3.62 4.47
N CYS A 282 13.57 4.60 3.77
CA CYS A 282 13.92 5.92 4.33
C CYS A 282 12.73 6.63 4.99
N GLY A 283 12.82 6.99 6.28
CA GLY A 283 11.70 7.57 7.03
C GLY A 283 10.77 6.52 7.66
N GLY A 284 11.16 5.24 7.64
CA GLY A 284 10.44 4.13 8.25
C GLY A 284 9.15 3.75 7.52
N PHE A 285 8.19 3.19 8.26
CA PHE A 285 6.87 2.78 7.73
C PHE A 285 5.72 3.49 8.44
N GLY A 286 5.96 4.68 8.99
CA GLY A 286 4.90 5.45 9.61
C GLY A 286 4.53 5.00 11.02
N LYS A 287 5.44 4.40 11.79
CA LYS A 287 5.20 3.93 13.17
C LYS A 287 4.47 4.98 14.02
N GLY A 288 4.89 6.25 13.95
CA GLY A 288 4.27 7.35 14.69
C GLY A 288 2.85 7.71 14.22
N ASN A 289 2.47 7.30 13.00
CA ASN A 289 1.18 7.57 12.39
C ASN A 289 0.15 6.46 12.60
N PHE A 290 0.56 5.24 13.01
CA PHE A 290 -0.36 4.10 13.16
C PHE A 290 -1.54 4.42 14.09
N SER A 291 -1.31 5.13 15.19
CA SER A 291 -2.39 5.50 16.12
C SER A 291 -3.44 6.40 15.46
N GLU A 292 -3.03 7.36 14.62
CA GLU A 292 -3.94 8.26 13.92
C GLU A 292 -4.60 7.59 12.70
N LEU A 293 -3.89 6.69 12.03
CA LEU A 293 -4.44 5.84 10.97
C LEU A 293 -5.57 4.96 11.51
N PHE A 294 -5.30 4.20 12.58
CA PHE A 294 -6.31 3.33 13.19
C PHE A 294 -7.50 4.12 13.72
N LYS A 295 -7.25 5.27 14.34
CA LYS A 295 -8.34 6.15 14.77
C LYS A 295 -9.20 6.61 13.60
N SER A 296 -8.59 7.00 12.48
CA SER A 296 -9.31 7.39 11.26
C SER A 296 -10.13 6.24 10.68
N ILE A 297 -9.60 5.01 10.71
CA ILE A 297 -10.32 3.80 10.28
C ILE A 297 -11.48 3.50 11.23
N GLU A 298 -11.25 3.49 12.54
CA GLU A 298 -12.27 3.23 13.55
C GLU A 298 -13.42 4.25 13.49
N ASP A 299 -13.10 5.53 13.30
CA ASP A 299 -14.10 6.59 13.16
C ASP A 299 -14.89 6.44 11.85
N TYR A 300 -14.22 5.99 10.78
CA TYR A 300 -14.87 5.67 9.51
C TYR A 300 -15.82 4.46 9.65
N GLU A 301 -15.40 3.37 10.29
CA GLU A 301 -16.24 2.19 10.55
C GLU A 301 -17.47 2.55 11.39
N LYS A 302 -17.31 3.30 12.49
CA LYS A 302 -18.45 3.82 13.28
C LYS A 302 -19.42 4.61 12.42
N SER A 303 -18.89 5.42 11.48
CA SER A 303 -19.74 6.19 10.58
C SER A 303 -20.54 5.31 9.61
N LEU A 304 -19.99 4.15 9.21
CA LEU A 304 -20.68 3.17 8.38
C LEU A 304 -21.76 2.43 9.17
N GLU A 305 -21.46 1.95 10.38
CA GLU A 305 -22.42 1.30 11.27
C GLU A 305 -23.61 2.21 11.60
N ALA A 306 -23.33 3.50 11.85
CA ALA A 306 -24.37 4.51 12.09
C ALA A 306 -25.26 4.73 10.87
N LYS A 307 -24.69 4.78 9.66
CA LYS A 307 -25.45 4.92 8.40
C LYS A 307 -26.32 3.70 8.12
N GLN A 308 -25.81 2.49 8.36
CA GLN A 308 -26.57 1.25 8.21
C GLN A 308 -27.73 1.20 9.21
N SER A 309 -27.50 1.56 10.47
CA SER A 309 -28.54 1.60 11.51
C SER A 309 -29.64 2.61 11.18
N ALA A 310 -29.27 3.78 10.63
CA ALA A 310 -30.23 4.79 10.19
C ALA A 310 -31.05 4.34 8.97
N ALA A 311 -30.45 3.59 8.03
CA ALA A 311 -31.15 3.06 6.86
C ALA A 311 -32.18 1.97 7.22
N VAL A 312 -31.92 1.18 8.26
CA VAL A 312 -32.83 0.12 8.75
C VAL A 312 -33.98 0.69 9.59
N GLN A 313 -33.77 1.82 10.28
CA GLN A 313 -34.81 2.48 11.09
C GLN A 313 -35.74 3.41 10.29
N GLY A 314 -35.37 3.72 9.03
CA GLY A 314 -36.15 4.56 8.12
C GLY A 314 -36.99 3.78 7.10
N SER A 315 -37.00 2.44 7.15
CA SER A 315 -37.76 1.54 6.27
C SER A 315 -38.96 0.91 6.97
#